data_AF-E3FSP5-F1
#
_entry.id   AF-E3FSP5-F1
#
_cell.length_a   1.000
_cell.length_b   1.000
_cell.length_c   1.000
_cell.angle_alpha   90.00
_cell.angle_beta   90.00
_cell.angle_gamma   90.00
#
_symmetry.space_group_name_H-M   'P 1'
#
loop_
_entity.id
_entity.type
_entity.pdbx_description
1 polymer ?
#
loop_
_entity_poly.entity_id
_entity_poly.type
_entity_poly.pdbx_seq_one_letter_code
_entity_poly.pdbx_strand_id
1 'polypeptide(L)'
;MSHATTPRRLGELATHVGGELLGDAGLLIQGLNGLAEAGPGDVSFYGNTRYRRQYEATRASAVLVGRDVPAREGMALIRVSNPHLAFARLLKLFDVWERPPAGVRPGAHVHPEAHVHPEATVMAGATVEKGASVGARTVLYAGAYVGEAASIGEDCLLYPNVTVRERCQVGSRVILHASCVVGADGFGFAFDAEGDNGPQHFKIPQTGIVRIEDDVEVGACTCIDRATIGETVVGRGTKLDNLVQLAHNVKIGPLTLICAQAGVSGSAEVGTGVVLAGQVGVVGHIRVGDLAKVGAQSGVAHDVEDGQIVSGSPAIPHREWLRASAAAGQLGDLLKEVRALRRRVDMLEKEKGG
;
A
#
# COMPACT_ATOMS: atom_id res chain seq x y z
N MET A 1 -19.71 -5.65 14.36
CA MET A 1 -20.43 -6.91 14.68
C MET A 1 -19.37 -7.95 14.94
N SER A 2 -19.23 -8.42 16.19
CA SER A 2 -18.24 -9.44 16.52
C SER A 2 -18.69 -10.76 15.91
N HIS A 3 -17.91 -11.30 14.97
CA HIS A 3 -18.00 -12.73 14.66
C HIS A 3 -17.84 -13.48 16.00
N ALA A 4 -18.80 -14.34 16.34
CA ALA A 4 -18.81 -15.09 17.58
C ALA A 4 -17.58 -16.02 17.59
N THR A 5 -16.48 -15.52 18.13
CA THR A 5 -15.23 -16.27 18.26
C THR A 5 -15.33 -17.10 19.53
N THR A 6 -14.87 -18.35 19.44
CA THR A 6 -14.78 -19.22 20.63
C THR A 6 -13.88 -18.52 21.65
N PRO A 7 -14.33 -18.35 22.91
CA PRO A 7 -13.51 -17.72 23.94
C PRO A 7 -12.15 -18.40 24.08
N ARG A 8 -11.08 -17.63 24.16
CA ARG A 8 -9.69 -18.13 24.27
C ARG A 8 -9.12 -17.81 25.63
N ARG A 9 -8.20 -18.64 26.14
CA ARG A 9 -7.54 -18.36 27.42
C ARG A 9 -6.47 -17.30 27.25
N LEU A 10 -6.37 -16.37 28.19
CA LEU A 10 -5.40 -15.28 28.13
C LEU A 10 -3.95 -15.78 28.04
N GLY A 11 -3.62 -16.90 28.69
CA GLY A 11 -2.29 -17.54 28.59
C GLY A 11 -1.95 -18.03 27.17
N GLU A 12 -2.94 -18.50 26.41
CA GLU A 12 -2.76 -18.90 25.01
C GLU A 12 -2.45 -17.69 24.13
N LEU A 13 -3.15 -16.57 24.39
CA LEU A 13 -2.92 -15.31 23.69
C LEU A 13 -1.52 -14.76 23.97
N ALA A 14 -1.09 -14.79 25.24
CA ALA A 14 0.25 -14.38 25.64
C ALA A 14 1.34 -15.23 24.95
N THR A 15 1.14 -16.55 24.90
CA THR A 15 2.04 -17.47 24.20
C THR A 15 2.08 -17.18 22.70
N HIS A 16 0.92 -16.97 22.07
CA HIS A 16 0.81 -16.68 20.64
C HIS A 16 1.58 -15.42 20.21
N VAL A 17 1.57 -14.39 21.06
CA VAL A 17 2.32 -13.14 20.77
C VAL A 17 3.74 -13.13 21.32
N GLY A 18 4.18 -14.20 22.01
CA GLY A 18 5.49 -14.28 22.66
C GLY A 18 5.66 -13.26 23.79
N GLY A 19 4.57 -12.96 24.51
CA GLY A 19 4.53 -11.97 25.59
C GLY A 19 4.62 -12.60 26.98
N GLU A 20 5.13 -11.82 27.93
CA GLU A 20 5.12 -12.16 29.35
C GLU A 20 3.74 -11.79 29.94
N LEU A 21 3.03 -12.76 30.50
CA LEU A 21 1.74 -12.56 31.13
C LEU A 21 1.90 -12.20 32.61
N LEU A 22 1.26 -11.11 33.02
CA LEU A 22 1.06 -10.73 34.42
C LEU A 22 -0.44 -10.73 34.73
N GLY A 23 -0.89 -11.62 35.60
CA GLY A 23 -2.31 -11.81 35.93
C GLY A 23 -2.73 -13.26 35.74
N ASP A 24 -4.04 -13.50 35.72
CA ASP A 24 -4.61 -14.85 35.60
C ASP A 24 -4.63 -15.35 34.14
N ALA A 25 -3.86 -16.40 33.87
CA ALA A 25 -3.81 -17.07 32.57
C ALA A 25 -5.12 -17.77 32.17
N GLY A 26 -5.97 -18.08 33.16
CA GLY A 26 -7.26 -18.73 32.99
C GLY A 26 -8.36 -17.81 32.47
N LEU A 27 -8.15 -16.48 32.47
CA LEU A 27 -9.14 -15.50 32.01
C LEU A 27 -9.60 -15.81 30.58
N LEU A 28 -10.91 -15.86 30.39
CA LEU A 28 -11.52 -16.08 29.09
C LEU A 28 -11.67 -14.75 28.36
N ILE A 29 -11.06 -14.69 27.18
CA ILE A 29 -11.10 -13.55 26.28
C ILE A 29 -12.05 -13.86 25.13
N GLN A 30 -13.03 -12.99 24.94
CA GLN A 30 -14.09 -13.09 23.95
C GLN A 30 -13.85 -12.15 22.76
N GLY A 31 -13.08 -11.09 22.96
CA GLY A 31 -12.93 -10.05 21.95
C GLY A 31 -11.65 -9.23 22.08
N LEU A 32 -11.45 -8.39 21.07
CA LEU A 32 -10.37 -7.42 20.97
C LEU A 32 -11.00 -6.06 20.70
N ASN A 33 -10.68 -5.04 21.51
CA ASN A 33 -11.28 -3.71 21.39
C ASN A 33 -10.27 -2.58 21.68
N GLY A 34 -10.59 -1.38 21.22
CA GLY A 34 -9.84 -0.16 21.57
C GLY A 34 -9.94 0.15 23.06
N LEU A 35 -8.96 0.90 23.61
CA LEU A 35 -8.88 1.16 25.06
C LEU A 35 -10.16 1.82 25.62
N ALA A 36 -10.84 2.66 24.82
CA ALA A 36 -12.03 3.38 25.24
C ALA A 36 -13.28 2.48 25.27
N GLU A 37 -13.39 1.53 24.33
CA GLU A 37 -14.56 0.66 24.17
C GLU A 37 -14.41 -0.67 24.91
N ALA A 38 -13.18 -1.13 25.16
CA ALA A 38 -12.91 -2.43 25.72
C ALA A 38 -13.53 -2.63 27.11
N GLY A 39 -14.22 -3.75 27.26
CA GLY A 39 -14.88 -4.17 28.49
C GLY A 39 -14.32 -5.47 29.06
N PRO A 40 -14.98 -6.00 30.11
CA PRO A 40 -14.68 -7.33 30.63
C PRO A 40 -14.79 -8.38 29.52
N GLY A 41 -13.79 -9.26 29.43
CA GLY A 41 -13.65 -10.25 28.37
C GLY A 41 -12.86 -9.79 27.15
N ASP A 42 -12.47 -8.51 27.07
CA ASP A 42 -11.66 -8.00 25.95
C ASP A 42 -10.17 -7.88 26.28
N VAL A 43 -9.35 -8.04 25.23
CA VAL A 43 -7.97 -7.57 25.22
C VAL A 43 -7.87 -6.27 24.44
N SER A 44 -7.16 -5.29 24.98
CA SER A 44 -6.78 -4.07 24.28
C SER A 44 -5.26 -3.94 24.16
N PHE A 45 -4.76 -2.82 23.62
CA PHE A 45 -3.34 -2.52 23.58
C PHE A 45 -3.03 -1.08 23.93
N TYR A 46 -1.87 -0.87 24.54
CA TYR A 46 -1.33 0.44 24.88
C TYR A 46 0.16 0.48 24.53
N GLY A 47 0.46 1.20 23.44
CA GLY A 47 1.84 1.37 22.94
C GLY A 47 2.26 2.82 22.71
N ASN A 48 1.37 3.80 22.94
CA ASN A 48 1.65 5.22 22.74
C ASN A 48 1.17 6.04 23.94
N THR A 49 2.08 6.82 24.52
CA THR A 49 1.85 7.62 25.72
C THR A 49 0.70 8.63 25.60
N ARG A 50 0.34 9.05 24.38
CA ARG A 50 -0.83 9.92 24.12
C ARG A 50 -2.15 9.32 24.60
N TYR A 51 -2.23 7.99 24.67
CA TYR A 51 -3.43 7.27 25.11
C TYR A 51 -3.43 6.92 26.60
N ARG A 52 -2.52 7.49 27.40
CA ARG A 52 -2.41 7.21 28.84
C ARG A 52 -3.74 7.35 29.57
N ARG A 53 -4.51 8.41 29.31
CA ARG A 53 -5.82 8.62 29.95
C ARG A 53 -6.82 7.51 29.61
N GLN A 54 -6.81 7.01 28.38
CA GLN A 54 -7.67 5.88 27.98
C GLN A 54 -7.21 4.57 28.61
N TYR A 55 -5.89 4.36 28.68
CA TYR A 55 -5.31 3.21 29.38
C TYR A 55 -5.69 3.19 30.87
N GLU A 56 -5.64 4.34 31.54
CA GLU A 56 -6.03 4.48 32.95
C GLU A 56 -7.53 4.24 33.14
N ALA A 57 -8.39 4.66 32.20
CA ALA A 57 -9.83 4.54 32.28
C ALA A 57 -10.41 3.21 31.73
N THR A 58 -9.62 2.40 31.02
CA THR A 58 -10.10 1.20 30.32
C THR A 58 -10.68 0.16 31.29
N ARG A 59 -11.66 -0.60 30.79
CA ARG A 59 -12.29 -1.73 31.51
C ARG A 59 -11.93 -3.09 30.87
N ALA A 60 -10.92 -3.11 30.00
CA ALA A 60 -10.42 -4.33 29.38
C ALA A 60 -9.99 -5.35 30.46
N SER A 61 -10.23 -6.63 30.21
CA SER A 61 -9.72 -7.69 31.09
C SER A 61 -8.20 -7.83 31.02
N ALA A 62 -7.61 -7.56 29.86
CA ALA A 62 -6.16 -7.46 29.73
C ALA A 62 -5.71 -6.42 28.70
N VAL A 63 -4.47 -5.94 28.85
CA VAL A 63 -3.88 -4.98 27.90
C VAL A 63 -2.48 -5.43 27.47
N LEU A 64 -2.24 -5.43 26.16
CA LEU A 64 -0.92 -5.56 25.58
C LEU A 64 -0.12 -4.28 25.80
N VAL A 65 1.06 -4.38 26.41
CA VAL A 65 1.88 -3.23 26.82
C VAL A 65 3.35 -3.43 26.53
N GLY A 66 4.12 -2.33 26.53
CA GLY A 66 5.58 -2.39 26.50
C GLY A 66 6.15 -3.11 27.72
N ARG A 67 7.33 -3.72 27.59
CA ARG A 67 7.99 -4.46 28.68
C ARG A 67 8.27 -3.62 29.93
N ASP A 68 8.37 -2.31 29.76
CA ASP A 68 8.63 -1.29 30.77
C ASP A 68 7.39 -0.86 31.57
N VAL A 69 6.19 -1.23 31.12
CA VAL A 69 4.94 -0.84 31.80
C VAL A 69 4.76 -1.66 33.09
N PRO A 70 4.65 -1.03 34.27
CA PRO A 70 4.51 -1.73 35.55
C PRO A 70 3.19 -2.50 35.64
N ALA A 71 3.15 -3.51 36.53
CA ALA A 71 1.91 -4.21 36.85
C ALA A 71 0.86 -3.23 37.39
N ARG A 72 -0.41 -3.48 37.06
CA ARG A 72 -1.57 -2.71 37.54
C ARG A 72 -2.50 -3.64 38.29
N GLU A 73 -2.85 -3.27 39.51
CA GLU A 73 -3.82 -4.04 40.30
C GLU A 73 -5.18 -4.10 39.59
N GLY A 74 -5.79 -5.30 39.57
CA GLY A 74 -7.09 -5.52 38.95
C GLY A 74 -7.09 -5.62 37.41
N MET A 75 -5.94 -5.56 36.73
CA MET A 75 -5.87 -5.66 35.27
C MET A 75 -4.70 -6.56 34.83
N ALA A 76 -4.99 -7.56 34.00
CA ALA A 76 -3.94 -8.42 33.45
C ALA A 76 -3.16 -7.68 32.35
N LEU A 77 -1.87 -7.96 32.23
CA LEU A 77 -1.00 -7.36 31.22
C LEU A 77 -0.29 -8.45 30.43
N ILE A 78 -0.18 -8.25 29.12
CA ILE A 78 0.72 -9.04 28.28
C ILE A 78 1.83 -8.11 27.80
N ARG A 79 3.03 -8.26 28.37
CA ARG A 79 4.20 -7.45 28.05
C ARG A 79 4.90 -7.97 26.81
N VAL A 80 5.07 -7.10 25.82
CA VAL A 80 5.68 -7.41 24.52
C VAL A 80 6.63 -6.29 24.08
N SER A 81 7.50 -6.59 23.12
CA SER A 81 8.41 -5.58 22.55
C SER A 81 7.68 -4.59 21.64
N ASN A 82 6.60 -5.02 20.98
CA ASN A 82 5.80 -4.17 20.10
C ASN A 82 4.30 -4.45 20.32
N PRO A 83 3.62 -3.68 21.18
CA PRO A 83 2.20 -3.86 21.50
C PRO A 83 1.29 -3.78 20.27
N HIS A 84 1.60 -2.89 19.32
CA HIS A 84 0.81 -2.72 18.10
C HIS A 84 0.89 -3.96 17.20
N LEU A 85 2.10 -4.50 16.98
CA LEU A 85 2.28 -5.74 16.21
C LEU A 85 1.63 -6.93 16.91
N ALA A 86 1.75 -7.04 18.23
CA ALA A 86 1.12 -8.11 19.00
C ALA A 86 -0.41 -8.04 18.88
N PHE A 87 -1.00 -6.84 18.95
CA PHE A 87 -2.43 -6.65 18.77
C PHE A 87 -2.87 -7.03 17.35
N ALA A 88 -2.11 -6.66 16.32
CA ALA A 88 -2.38 -7.06 14.94
C ALA A 88 -2.34 -8.60 14.75
N ARG A 89 -1.42 -9.30 15.43
CA ARG A 89 -1.39 -10.78 15.43
C ARG A 89 -2.62 -11.37 16.11
N LEU A 90 -3.06 -10.79 17.23
CA LEU A 90 -4.31 -11.20 17.88
C LEU A 90 -5.51 -10.94 16.97
N LEU A 91 -5.59 -9.77 16.31
CA LEU A 91 -6.66 -9.48 15.34
C LEU A 91 -6.73 -10.58 14.29
N LYS A 92 -5.60 -10.99 13.71
CA LYS A 92 -5.55 -12.12 12.76
C LYS A 92 -5.99 -13.46 13.37
N LEU A 93 -5.73 -13.71 14.65
CA LEU A 93 -6.16 -14.94 15.34
C LEU A 93 -7.68 -14.97 15.63
N PHE A 94 -8.28 -13.79 15.81
CA PHE A 94 -9.72 -13.63 16.03
C PHE A 94 -10.49 -13.39 14.73
N ASP A 95 -9.81 -13.00 13.65
CA ASP A 95 -10.38 -12.87 12.32
C ASP A 95 -10.54 -14.27 11.69
N VAL A 96 -11.70 -14.87 11.92
CA VAL A 96 -12.08 -16.15 11.31
C VAL A 96 -12.73 -15.85 9.96
N TRP A 97 -11.92 -15.48 8.98
CA TRP A 97 -12.41 -15.44 7.61
C TRP A 97 -12.68 -16.88 7.13
N GLU A 98 -13.96 -17.20 6.95
CA GLU A 98 -14.38 -18.47 6.37
C GLU A 98 -14.18 -18.44 4.86
N ARG A 99 -13.15 -19.16 4.39
CA ARG A 99 -12.93 -19.34 2.95
C ARG A 99 -14.16 -20.02 2.33
N PRO A 100 -14.73 -19.46 1.25
CA PRO A 100 -15.80 -20.13 0.51
C PRO A 100 -15.41 -21.56 0.11
N PRO A 101 -16.35 -22.52 0.08
CA PRO A 101 -16.05 -23.88 -0.33
C PRO A 101 -15.44 -23.94 -1.74
N ALA A 102 -14.50 -24.85 -1.98
CA ALA A 102 -13.89 -25.01 -3.30
C ALA A 102 -14.93 -25.33 -4.40
N GLY A 103 -14.52 -25.12 -5.65
CA GLY A 103 -15.29 -25.44 -6.85
C GLY A 103 -15.84 -24.23 -7.61
N VAL A 104 -16.23 -24.48 -8.85
CA VAL A 104 -16.84 -23.50 -9.75
C VAL A 104 -18.34 -23.44 -9.47
N ARG A 105 -18.86 -22.25 -9.14
CA ARG A 105 -20.27 -22.04 -8.85
C ARG A 105 -21.11 -21.95 -10.12
N PRO A 106 -22.38 -22.42 -10.11
CA PRO A 106 -23.32 -22.15 -11.19
C PRO A 106 -23.39 -20.65 -11.51
N GLY A 107 -23.27 -20.29 -12.79
CA GLY A 107 -23.24 -18.90 -13.25
C GLY A 107 -21.85 -18.28 -13.35
N ALA A 108 -20.78 -19.00 -13.01
CA ALA A 108 -19.42 -18.63 -13.42
C ALA A 108 -19.18 -18.97 -14.90
N HIS A 109 -18.36 -18.17 -15.59
CA HIS A 109 -17.86 -18.48 -16.93
C HIS A 109 -16.41 -18.97 -16.82
N VAL A 110 -16.16 -20.20 -17.24
CA VAL A 110 -14.81 -20.77 -17.32
C VAL A 110 -14.65 -21.34 -18.71
N HIS A 111 -13.69 -20.79 -19.47
CA HIS A 111 -13.40 -21.27 -20.81
C HIS A 111 -12.89 -22.73 -20.77
N PRO A 112 -13.23 -23.60 -21.74
CA PRO A 112 -12.80 -25.01 -21.71
C PRO A 112 -11.27 -25.24 -21.70
N GLU A 113 -10.52 -24.29 -22.26
CA GLU A 113 -9.04 -24.29 -22.26
C GLU A 113 -8.42 -23.61 -21.03
N ALA A 114 -9.22 -23.14 -20.07
CA ALA A 114 -8.73 -22.57 -18.82
C ALA A 114 -8.36 -23.67 -17.81
N HIS A 115 -7.39 -23.40 -16.96
CA HIS A 115 -6.90 -24.32 -15.94
C HIS A 115 -7.24 -23.79 -14.55
N VAL A 116 -8.32 -24.30 -13.95
CA VAL A 116 -8.73 -23.93 -12.59
C VAL A 116 -8.42 -25.09 -11.65
N HIS A 117 -7.60 -24.84 -10.63
CA HIS A 117 -7.27 -25.88 -9.65
C HIS A 117 -8.53 -26.35 -8.89
N PRO A 118 -8.68 -27.65 -8.56
CA PRO A 118 -9.88 -28.17 -7.88
C PRO A 118 -10.18 -27.54 -6.52
N GLU A 119 -9.15 -27.06 -5.81
CA GLU A 119 -9.29 -26.34 -4.53
C GLU A 119 -9.59 -24.84 -4.69
N ALA A 120 -9.56 -24.30 -5.91
CA ALA A 120 -9.92 -22.91 -6.16
C ALA A 120 -11.44 -22.73 -6.05
N THR A 121 -11.87 -21.51 -5.71
CA THR A 121 -13.28 -21.12 -5.74
C THR A 121 -13.51 -20.09 -6.84
N VAL A 122 -14.45 -20.37 -7.73
CA VAL A 122 -14.89 -19.42 -8.76
C VAL A 122 -16.37 -19.11 -8.50
N MET A 123 -16.66 -17.91 -8.01
CA MET A 123 -18.02 -17.50 -7.65
C MET A 123 -18.87 -17.21 -8.90
N ALA A 124 -20.20 -17.22 -8.74
CA ALA A 124 -21.11 -16.88 -9.81
C ALA A 124 -20.82 -15.47 -10.35
N GLY A 125 -20.81 -15.31 -11.68
CA GLY A 125 -20.46 -14.05 -12.35
C GLY A 125 -18.96 -13.77 -12.47
N ALA A 126 -18.07 -14.62 -11.96
CA ALA A 126 -16.64 -14.55 -12.27
C ALA A 126 -16.35 -15.17 -13.65
N THR A 127 -15.31 -14.68 -14.32
CA THR A 127 -14.90 -15.09 -15.67
C THR A 127 -13.43 -15.50 -15.69
N VAL A 128 -13.16 -16.68 -16.24
CA VAL A 128 -11.81 -17.20 -16.49
C VAL A 128 -11.70 -17.55 -17.97
N GLU A 129 -10.87 -16.79 -18.69
CA GLU A 129 -10.73 -16.86 -20.15
C GLU A 129 -9.81 -17.97 -20.64
N LYS A 130 -9.77 -18.15 -21.97
CA LYS A 130 -8.93 -19.13 -22.66
C LYS A 130 -7.48 -19.13 -22.17
N GLY A 131 -6.94 -20.31 -21.87
CA GLY A 131 -5.55 -20.49 -21.48
C GLY A 131 -5.17 -19.86 -20.13
N ALA A 132 -6.10 -19.21 -19.43
CA ALA A 132 -5.83 -18.65 -18.12
C ALA A 132 -5.66 -19.75 -17.06
N SER A 133 -4.94 -19.45 -15.98
CA SER A 133 -4.72 -20.38 -14.88
C SER A 133 -5.04 -19.77 -13.52
N VAL A 134 -5.64 -20.57 -12.63
CA VAL A 134 -6.01 -20.19 -11.26
C VAL A 134 -5.51 -21.26 -10.30
N GLY A 135 -4.59 -20.86 -9.41
CA GLY A 135 -3.93 -21.74 -8.46
C GLY A 135 -4.81 -22.24 -7.32
N ALA A 136 -4.27 -23.17 -6.54
CA ALA A 136 -4.97 -23.80 -5.42
C ALA A 136 -5.46 -22.78 -4.39
N ARG A 137 -6.64 -23.02 -3.81
CA ARG A 137 -7.20 -22.22 -2.69
C ARG A 137 -7.42 -20.73 -3.00
N THR A 138 -7.25 -20.32 -4.25
CA THR A 138 -7.55 -18.97 -4.74
C THR A 138 -9.06 -18.78 -4.86
N VAL A 139 -9.55 -17.61 -4.48
CA VAL A 139 -10.97 -17.25 -4.52
C VAL A 139 -11.18 -16.10 -5.48
N LEU A 140 -12.03 -16.32 -6.48
CA LEU A 140 -12.52 -15.31 -7.42
C LEU A 140 -13.95 -14.94 -7.06
N TYR A 141 -14.18 -13.72 -6.58
CA TYR A 141 -15.52 -13.21 -6.29
C TYR A 141 -16.28 -12.80 -7.55
N ALA A 142 -17.58 -12.53 -7.40
CA ALA A 142 -18.47 -12.14 -8.50
C ALA A 142 -17.91 -10.94 -9.29
N GLY A 143 -17.95 -11.03 -10.61
CA GLY A 143 -17.43 -10.00 -11.52
C GLY A 143 -15.91 -9.97 -11.64
N ALA A 144 -15.16 -10.80 -10.90
CA ALA A 144 -13.72 -10.94 -11.12
C ALA A 144 -13.46 -11.53 -12.52
N TYR A 145 -12.58 -10.89 -13.28
CA TYR A 145 -12.21 -11.25 -14.64
C TYR A 145 -10.73 -11.63 -14.70
N VAL A 146 -10.45 -12.85 -15.19
CA VAL A 146 -9.09 -13.34 -15.47
C VAL A 146 -8.97 -13.56 -16.98
N GLY A 147 -8.25 -12.66 -17.64
CA GLY A 147 -8.15 -12.58 -19.10
C GLY A 147 -7.30 -13.68 -19.74
N GLU A 148 -7.31 -13.72 -21.07
CA GLU A 148 -6.68 -14.78 -21.86
C GLU A 148 -5.21 -14.98 -21.48
N ALA A 149 -4.82 -16.23 -21.23
CA ALA A 149 -3.46 -16.63 -20.85
C ALA A 149 -2.89 -15.89 -19.61
N ALA A 150 -3.73 -15.27 -18.77
CA ALA A 150 -3.31 -14.73 -17.48
C ALA A 150 -3.07 -15.86 -16.46
N SER A 151 -2.18 -15.64 -15.49
CA SER A 151 -1.91 -16.60 -14.43
C SER A 151 -2.13 -15.98 -13.05
N ILE A 152 -2.86 -16.69 -12.20
CA ILE A 152 -3.06 -16.36 -10.79
C ILE A 152 -2.50 -17.51 -9.95
N GLY A 153 -1.61 -17.20 -9.01
CA GLY A 153 -1.02 -18.16 -8.09
C GLY A 153 -2.00 -18.77 -7.08
N GLU A 154 -1.45 -19.40 -6.05
CA GLU A 154 -2.24 -20.04 -4.98
C GLU A 154 -2.55 -19.08 -3.83
N ASP A 155 -3.60 -19.41 -3.07
CA ASP A 155 -4.04 -18.65 -1.89
C ASP A 155 -4.33 -17.15 -2.16
N CYS A 156 -4.70 -16.81 -3.39
CA CYS A 156 -5.04 -15.43 -3.76
C CYS A 156 -6.51 -15.11 -3.47
N LEU A 157 -6.79 -13.82 -3.29
CA LEU A 157 -8.13 -13.30 -3.07
C LEU A 157 -8.42 -12.17 -4.06
N LEU A 158 -9.31 -12.43 -5.02
CA LEU A 158 -9.76 -11.42 -5.99
C LEU A 158 -11.18 -11.01 -5.61
N TYR A 159 -11.31 -9.83 -5.01
CA TYR A 159 -12.59 -9.24 -4.62
C TYR A 159 -13.48 -8.89 -5.83
N PRO A 160 -14.75 -8.52 -5.61
CA PRO A 160 -15.67 -8.26 -6.72
C PRO A 160 -15.15 -7.25 -7.74
N ASN A 161 -15.43 -7.52 -9.02
CA ASN A 161 -15.07 -6.66 -10.16
C ASN A 161 -13.58 -6.40 -10.35
N VAL A 162 -12.68 -7.18 -9.74
CA VAL A 162 -11.25 -7.14 -10.08
C VAL A 162 -11.05 -7.56 -11.53
N THR A 163 -10.24 -6.82 -12.28
CA THR A 163 -9.88 -7.17 -13.66
C THR A 163 -8.39 -7.48 -13.74
N VAL A 164 -8.04 -8.71 -14.11
CA VAL A 164 -6.68 -9.10 -14.52
C VAL A 164 -6.71 -9.33 -16.03
N ARG A 165 -6.07 -8.45 -16.78
CA ARG A 165 -6.01 -8.48 -18.24
C ARG A 165 -5.15 -9.64 -18.77
N GLU A 166 -5.28 -9.91 -20.05
CA GLU A 166 -4.61 -11.00 -20.75
C GLU A 166 -3.09 -11.02 -20.53
N ARG A 167 -2.52 -12.22 -20.44
CA ARG A 167 -1.09 -12.52 -20.22
C ARG A 167 -0.48 -11.97 -18.93
N CYS A 168 -1.22 -11.24 -18.10
CA CYS A 168 -0.70 -10.73 -16.84
C CYS A 168 -0.48 -11.86 -15.85
N GLN A 169 0.51 -11.68 -14.98
CA GLN A 169 0.96 -12.70 -14.04
C GLN A 169 0.79 -12.18 -12.63
N VAL A 170 0.09 -12.93 -11.80
CA VAL A 170 -0.12 -12.67 -10.38
C VAL A 170 0.42 -13.85 -9.60
N GLY A 171 1.33 -13.57 -8.67
CA GLY A 171 1.94 -14.55 -7.77
C GLY A 171 0.94 -15.14 -6.77
N SER A 172 1.47 -15.67 -5.67
CA SER A 172 0.70 -16.36 -4.64
C SER A 172 0.45 -15.49 -3.41
N ARG A 173 -0.62 -15.75 -2.68
CA ARG A 173 -1.04 -14.99 -1.48
C ARG A 173 -1.26 -13.50 -1.77
N VAL A 174 -1.65 -13.19 -3.01
CA VAL A 174 -1.97 -11.83 -3.45
C VAL A 174 -3.43 -11.51 -3.13
N ILE A 175 -3.67 -10.30 -2.61
CA ILE A 175 -5.02 -9.77 -2.38
C ILE A 175 -5.25 -8.61 -3.34
N LEU A 176 -6.26 -8.73 -4.19
CA LEU A 176 -6.71 -7.71 -5.12
C LEU A 176 -8.09 -7.22 -4.66
N HIS A 177 -8.18 -6.00 -4.14
CA HIS A 177 -9.41 -5.40 -3.65
C HIS A 177 -10.32 -4.92 -4.78
N ALA A 178 -11.59 -4.69 -4.43
CA ALA A 178 -12.66 -4.52 -5.40
C ALA A 178 -12.35 -3.46 -6.47
N SER A 179 -12.71 -3.78 -7.72
CA SER A 179 -12.57 -2.89 -8.87
C SER A 179 -11.14 -2.42 -9.20
N CYS A 180 -10.09 -3.05 -8.66
CA CYS A 180 -8.73 -2.78 -9.14
C CYS A 180 -8.52 -3.38 -10.54
N VAL A 181 -7.68 -2.75 -11.35
CA VAL A 181 -7.37 -3.18 -12.73
C VAL A 181 -5.89 -3.45 -12.86
N VAL A 182 -5.55 -4.68 -13.26
CA VAL A 182 -4.20 -5.15 -13.54
C VAL A 182 -4.06 -5.36 -15.04
N GLY A 183 -3.17 -4.57 -15.66
CA GLY A 183 -2.79 -4.71 -17.06
C GLY A 183 -3.62 -3.90 -18.05
N ALA A 184 -4.21 -2.78 -17.64
CA ALA A 184 -4.79 -1.80 -18.56
C ALA A 184 -3.72 -1.21 -19.50
N ASP A 185 -4.10 -0.71 -20.67
CA ASP A 185 -3.19 -0.02 -21.57
C ASP A 185 -2.68 1.28 -20.91
N GLY A 186 -1.35 1.42 -20.80
CA GLY A 186 -0.74 2.67 -20.40
C GLY A 186 -1.06 3.87 -21.29
N PHE A 187 -0.80 5.05 -20.76
CA PHE A 187 -0.99 6.35 -21.42
C PHE A 187 0.12 6.65 -22.45
N GLY A 188 0.20 5.83 -23.51
CA GLY A 188 1.16 5.99 -24.60
C GLY A 188 0.53 6.61 -25.85
N PHE A 189 0.92 7.84 -26.19
CA PHE A 189 0.50 8.55 -27.40
C PHE A 189 1.67 9.30 -28.04
N ALA A 190 1.81 9.23 -29.35
CA ALA A 190 2.73 10.06 -30.12
C ALA A 190 1.94 11.16 -30.83
N PHE A 191 2.40 12.41 -30.79
CA PHE A 191 1.79 13.47 -31.59
C PHE A 191 2.30 13.38 -33.02
N ASP A 192 1.38 13.15 -33.94
CA ASP A 192 1.61 13.04 -35.38
C ASP A 192 1.01 14.26 -36.05
N ALA A 193 1.87 15.23 -36.38
CA ALA A 193 1.46 16.49 -36.98
C ALA A 193 1.04 16.34 -38.46
N GLU A 194 1.48 15.26 -39.12
CA GLU A 194 1.27 14.99 -40.54
C GLU A 194 0.26 13.85 -40.78
N GLY A 195 -0.52 13.50 -39.75
CA GLY A 195 -1.45 12.39 -39.82
C GLY A 195 -2.43 12.49 -40.98
N ASP A 196 -2.92 11.33 -41.44
CA ASP A 196 -3.76 11.20 -42.65
C ASP A 196 -5.00 12.12 -42.66
N ASN A 197 -5.47 12.56 -41.49
CA ASN A 197 -6.61 13.45 -41.32
C ASN A 197 -6.26 14.77 -40.61
N GLY A 198 -5.00 15.19 -40.68
CA GLY A 198 -4.44 16.33 -39.94
C GLY A 198 -3.78 15.93 -38.61
N PRO A 199 -3.34 16.92 -37.81
CA PRO A 199 -2.63 16.66 -36.56
C PRO A 199 -3.44 15.79 -35.59
N GLN A 200 -2.85 14.68 -35.14
CA GLN A 200 -3.52 13.69 -34.29
C GLN A 200 -2.60 13.11 -33.21
N HIS A 201 -3.19 12.50 -32.18
CA HIS A 201 -2.46 11.66 -31.22
C HIS A 201 -2.58 10.19 -31.63
N PHE A 202 -1.50 9.63 -32.17
CA PHE A 202 -1.43 8.21 -32.51
C PHE A 202 -1.30 7.37 -31.23
N LYS A 203 -2.25 6.45 -30.98
CA LYS A 203 -2.21 5.53 -29.84
C LYS A 203 -1.07 4.54 -30.04
N ILE A 204 -0.14 4.51 -29.08
CA ILE A 204 0.95 3.53 -29.07
C ILE A 204 0.41 2.22 -28.49
N PRO A 205 0.42 1.10 -29.25
CA PRO A 205 -0.01 -0.19 -28.73
C PRO A 205 0.82 -0.63 -27.51
N GLN A 206 0.15 -1.09 -26.47
CA GLN A 206 0.79 -1.55 -25.23
C GLN A 206 0.82 -3.09 -25.23
N THR A 207 1.97 -3.65 -25.61
CA THR A 207 2.09 -5.09 -25.91
C THR A 207 2.61 -5.92 -24.73
N GLY A 208 3.23 -5.26 -23.74
CA GLY A 208 3.77 -5.89 -22.54
C GLY A 208 2.69 -6.40 -21.58
N ILE A 209 3.13 -6.78 -20.39
CA ILE A 209 2.29 -7.35 -19.34
C ILE A 209 2.50 -6.63 -18.00
N VAL A 210 1.72 -7.04 -17.00
CA VAL A 210 2.01 -6.76 -15.59
C VAL A 210 2.43 -8.07 -14.93
N ARG A 211 3.46 -8.00 -14.07
CA ARG A 211 3.87 -9.07 -13.17
C ARG A 211 3.77 -8.59 -11.73
N ILE A 212 2.87 -9.19 -10.96
CA ILE A 212 2.71 -8.99 -9.53
C ILE A 212 3.32 -10.20 -8.82
N GLU A 213 4.28 -9.98 -7.94
CA GLU A 213 4.92 -11.05 -7.16
C GLU A 213 4.08 -11.45 -5.93
N ASP A 214 4.59 -12.42 -5.18
CA ASP A 214 3.91 -12.98 -4.01
C ASP A 214 3.62 -11.96 -2.89
N ASP A 215 2.62 -12.25 -2.06
CA ASP A 215 2.31 -11.51 -0.83
C ASP A 215 1.99 -10.02 -1.06
N VAL A 216 1.70 -9.61 -2.30
CA VAL A 216 1.29 -8.25 -2.65
C VAL A 216 -0.17 -8.00 -2.27
N GLU A 217 -0.48 -6.80 -1.82
CA GLU A 217 -1.87 -6.35 -1.64
C GLU A 217 -2.12 -5.09 -2.45
N VAL A 218 -3.20 -5.10 -3.22
CA VAL A 218 -3.61 -4.00 -4.10
C VAL A 218 -4.98 -3.50 -3.67
N GLY A 219 -5.05 -2.24 -3.25
CA GLY A 219 -6.25 -1.58 -2.78
C GLY A 219 -7.32 -1.39 -3.86
N ALA A 220 -8.52 -1.02 -3.41
CA ALA A 220 -9.69 -0.87 -4.25
C ALA A 220 -9.48 0.26 -5.27
N CYS A 221 -9.99 0.04 -6.49
CA CYS A 221 -9.89 0.99 -7.60
C CYS A 221 -8.46 1.44 -7.95
N THR A 222 -7.44 0.65 -7.58
CA THR A 222 -6.05 0.87 -8.01
C THR A 222 -5.85 0.34 -9.42
N CYS A 223 -5.10 1.08 -10.23
CA CYS A 223 -4.79 0.74 -11.61
C CYS A 223 -3.29 0.50 -11.78
N ILE A 224 -2.95 -0.63 -12.39
CA ILE A 224 -1.58 -1.00 -12.73
C ILE A 224 -1.53 -1.24 -14.24
N ASP A 225 -0.95 -0.30 -14.96
CA ASP A 225 -0.88 -0.36 -16.41
C ASP A 225 0.17 -1.38 -16.86
N ARG A 226 -0.12 -2.10 -17.94
CA ARG A 226 0.89 -2.94 -18.59
C ARG A 226 1.97 -2.08 -19.22
N ALA A 227 3.16 -2.66 -19.33
CA ALA A 227 4.26 -2.05 -20.04
C ALA A 227 3.96 -1.88 -21.54
N THR A 228 4.57 -0.87 -22.17
CA THR A 228 4.55 -0.73 -23.63
C THR A 228 5.21 -1.95 -24.28
N ILE A 229 6.40 -2.29 -23.78
CA ILE A 229 7.18 -3.51 -24.09
C ILE A 229 7.74 -4.05 -22.77
N GLY A 230 7.76 -5.37 -22.60
CA GLY A 230 8.26 -6.02 -21.39
C GLY A 230 7.21 -6.05 -20.29
N GLU A 231 7.57 -5.63 -19.08
CA GLU A 231 6.76 -5.82 -17.88
C GLU A 231 6.71 -4.56 -17.01
N THR A 232 5.53 -4.25 -16.48
CA THR A 232 5.38 -3.47 -15.25
C THR A 232 5.44 -4.45 -14.07
N VAL A 233 6.27 -4.17 -13.07
CA VAL A 233 6.56 -5.14 -11.98
C VAL A 233 6.19 -4.57 -10.62
N VAL A 234 5.48 -5.36 -9.82
CA VAL A 234 5.23 -5.08 -8.39
C VAL A 234 5.87 -6.18 -7.55
N GLY A 235 6.93 -5.81 -6.83
CA GLY A 235 7.77 -6.71 -6.06
C GLY A 235 7.08 -7.29 -4.82
N ARG A 236 7.57 -8.45 -4.37
CA ARG A 236 6.97 -9.25 -3.29
C ARG A 236 6.71 -8.44 -2.01
N GLY A 237 5.54 -8.68 -1.40
CA GLY A 237 5.17 -8.11 -0.10
C GLY A 237 4.81 -6.62 -0.11
N THR A 238 4.83 -5.98 -1.28
CA THR A 238 4.44 -4.58 -1.46
C THR A 238 2.95 -4.38 -1.21
N LYS A 239 2.60 -3.22 -0.64
CA LYS A 239 1.22 -2.84 -0.32
C LYS A 239 0.87 -1.54 -1.03
N LEU A 240 -0.10 -1.62 -1.92
CA LEU A 240 -0.70 -0.48 -2.61
C LEU A 240 -2.06 -0.23 -1.96
N ASP A 241 -2.27 0.97 -1.46
CA ASP A 241 -3.56 1.39 -0.93
C ASP A 241 -4.54 1.70 -2.07
N ASN A 242 -5.72 2.20 -1.73
CA ASN A 242 -6.80 2.49 -2.67
C ASN A 242 -6.45 3.65 -3.62
N LEU A 243 -7.00 3.60 -4.83
CA LEU A 243 -6.89 4.67 -5.84
C LEU A 243 -5.44 5.00 -6.22
N VAL A 244 -4.52 4.06 -6.13
CA VAL A 244 -3.14 4.23 -6.61
C VAL A 244 -3.10 4.07 -8.13
N GLN A 245 -2.24 4.84 -8.80
CA GLN A 245 -1.92 4.66 -10.22
C GLN A 245 -0.46 4.26 -10.39
N LEU A 246 -0.21 3.08 -10.98
CA LEU A 246 1.10 2.69 -11.49
C LEU A 246 1.05 2.68 -13.01
N ALA A 247 1.78 3.59 -13.65
CA ALA A 247 1.85 3.69 -15.10
C ALA A 247 2.68 2.54 -15.73
N HIS A 248 2.71 2.52 -17.07
CA HIS A 248 3.44 1.53 -17.85
C HIS A 248 4.94 1.49 -17.50
N ASN A 249 5.54 0.29 -17.53
CA ASN A 249 6.97 0.06 -17.32
C ASN A 249 7.51 0.42 -15.94
N VAL A 250 6.64 0.78 -14.98
CA VAL A 250 7.05 1.05 -13.61
C VAL A 250 7.60 -0.24 -12.97
N LYS A 251 8.64 -0.09 -12.16
CA LYS A 251 9.16 -1.17 -11.32
C LYS A 251 9.06 -0.76 -9.85
N ILE A 252 8.26 -1.48 -9.08
CA ILE A 252 8.17 -1.30 -7.64
C ILE A 252 8.93 -2.43 -6.96
N GLY A 253 9.91 -2.07 -6.12
CA GLY A 253 10.70 -3.00 -5.34
C GLY A 253 9.88 -3.70 -4.24
N PRO A 254 10.43 -4.75 -3.62
CA PRO A 254 9.75 -5.50 -2.57
C PRO A 254 9.48 -4.66 -1.31
N LEU A 255 8.48 -5.08 -0.54
CA LEU A 255 8.16 -4.51 0.79
C LEU A 255 7.85 -3.00 0.80
N THR A 256 7.55 -2.43 -0.37
CA THR A 256 7.26 -1.00 -0.51
C THR A 256 5.81 -0.71 -0.12
N LEU A 257 5.58 0.44 0.50
CA LEU A 257 4.25 0.92 0.89
C LEU A 257 3.89 2.16 0.06
N ILE A 258 2.79 2.08 -0.67
CA ILE A 258 2.26 3.19 -1.48
C ILE A 258 0.87 3.52 -0.97
N CYS A 259 0.73 4.64 -0.27
CA CYS A 259 -0.53 5.08 0.33
C CYS A 259 -1.51 5.65 -0.71
N ALA A 260 -2.75 5.84 -0.28
CA ALA A 260 -3.86 6.14 -1.17
C ALA A 260 -3.60 7.35 -2.09
N GLN A 261 -4.12 7.25 -3.31
CA GLN A 261 -4.07 8.32 -4.32
C GLN A 261 -2.65 8.72 -4.78
N ALA A 262 -1.62 7.95 -4.43
CA ALA A 262 -0.30 8.16 -5.00
C ALA A 262 -0.25 7.71 -6.48
N GLY A 263 0.55 8.39 -7.28
CA GLY A 263 0.73 8.12 -8.70
C GLY A 263 2.21 8.01 -9.06
N VAL A 264 2.56 6.95 -9.79
CA VAL A 264 3.92 6.70 -10.29
C VAL A 264 3.88 6.69 -11.81
N SER A 265 4.56 7.66 -12.43
CA SER A 265 4.58 7.83 -13.88
C SER A 265 5.48 6.82 -14.58
N GLY A 266 5.31 6.70 -15.90
CA GLY A 266 5.87 5.60 -16.68
C GLY A 266 7.39 5.46 -16.56
N SER A 267 7.86 4.22 -16.54
CA SER A 267 9.28 3.85 -16.47
C SER A 267 10.05 4.32 -15.23
N ALA A 268 9.37 4.82 -14.19
CA ALA A 268 10.02 5.10 -12.92
C ALA A 268 10.36 3.80 -12.17
N GLU A 269 11.45 3.83 -11.40
CA GLU A 269 11.88 2.71 -10.55
C GLU A 269 11.79 3.13 -9.07
N VAL A 270 11.00 2.40 -8.30
CA VAL A 270 10.86 2.61 -6.85
C VAL A 270 11.53 1.45 -6.14
N GLY A 271 12.45 1.74 -5.24
CA GLY A 271 13.27 0.76 -4.53
C GLY A 271 12.51 -0.10 -3.53
N THR A 272 13.28 -0.86 -2.75
CA THR A 272 12.82 -1.78 -1.71
C THR A 272 12.46 -1.02 -0.43
N GLY A 273 11.33 -1.35 0.20
CA GLY A 273 10.95 -0.80 1.50
C GLY A 273 10.70 0.71 1.49
N VAL A 274 10.43 1.28 0.31
CA VAL A 274 10.08 2.70 0.16
C VAL A 274 8.71 2.96 0.78
N VAL A 275 8.51 4.17 1.30
CA VAL A 275 7.19 4.64 1.73
C VAL A 275 6.81 5.88 0.94
N LEU A 276 5.82 5.76 0.07
CA LEU A 276 5.15 6.89 -0.58
C LEU A 276 3.87 7.20 0.19
N ALA A 277 3.85 8.32 0.92
CA ALA A 277 2.67 8.73 1.67
C ALA A 277 1.52 9.17 0.74
N GLY A 278 0.34 9.46 1.31
CA GLY A 278 -0.86 9.72 0.53
C GLY A 278 -0.69 10.86 -0.48
N GLN A 279 -1.24 10.69 -1.68
CA GLN A 279 -1.20 11.67 -2.78
C GLN A 279 0.21 12.06 -3.26
N VAL A 280 1.24 11.22 -3.07
CA VAL A 280 2.56 11.45 -3.67
C VAL A 280 2.50 11.26 -5.19
N GLY A 281 3.11 12.18 -5.95
CA GLY A 281 3.31 12.05 -7.38
C GLY A 281 4.79 11.86 -7.72
N VAL A 282 5.11 10.84 -8.52
CA VAL A 282 6.47 10.55 -9.00
C VAL A 282 6.50 10.72 -10.52
N VAL A 283 7.44 11.53 -11.04
CA VAL A 283 7.63 11.70 -12.50
C VAL A 283 8.21 10.44 -13.15
N GLY A 284 8.17 10.37 -14.48
CA GLY A 284 8.65 9.19 -15.20
C GLY A 284 10.17 9.16 -15.27
N HIS A 285 10.73 7.97 -15.54
CA HIS A 285 12.16 7.78 -15.81
C HIS A 285 13.13 8.22 -14.70
N ILE A 286 12.67 8.26 -13.45
CA ILE A 286 13.52 8.54 -12.28
C ILE A 286 13.58 7.33 -11.36
N ARG A 287 14.54 7.34 -10.45
CA ARG A 287 14.72 6.33 -9.41
C ARG A 287 14.45 6.90 -8.02
N VAL A 288 13.59 6.22 -7.26
CA VAL A 288 13.43 6.43 -5.82
C VAL A 288 14.19 5.33 -5.10
N GLY A 289 15.26 5.69 -4.39
CA GLY A 289 16.18 4.77 -3.72
C GLY A 289 15.54 3.90 -2.63
N ASP A 290 16.22 2.84 -2.26
CA ASP A 290 15.76 1.87 -1.26
C ASP A 290 15.53 2.56 0.09
N LEU A 291 14.49 2.16 0.83
CA LEU A 291 14.13 2.68 2.16
C LEU A 291 13.83 4.19 2.22
N ALA A 292 13.74 4.86 1.07
CA ALA A 292 13.36 6.26 0.99
C ALA A 292 11.93 6.50 1.51
N LYS A 293 11.66 7.69 2.03
CA LYS A 293 10.34 8.08 2.53
C LYS A 293 9.94 9.41 1.91
N VAL A 294 8.81 9.41 1.21
CA VAL A 294 8.25 10.60 0.57
C VAL A 294 7.02 11.04 1.35
N GLY A 295 7.06 12.25 1.89
CA GLY A 295 5.96 12.86 2.65
C GLY A 295 4.69 13.07 1.82
N ALA A 296 3.54 13.14 2.47
CA ALA A 296 2.25 13.22 1.79
C ALA A 296 2.18 14.45 0.86
N GLN A 297 1.41 14.32 -0.22
CA GLN A 297 1.19 15.34 -1.25
C GLN A 297 2.46 15.81 -1.99
N SER A 298 3.58 15.08 -1.85
CA SER A 298 4.83 15.51 -2.47
C SER A 298 4.96 15.17 -3.94
N GLY A 299 5.57 16.08 -4.70
CA GLY A 299 5.99 15.85 -6.08
C GLY A 299 7.47 15.49 -6.17
N VAL A 300 7.80 14.31 -6.68
CA VAL A 300 9.17 13.82 -6.87
C VAL A 300 9.56 14.02 -8.33
N ALA A 301 10.37 15.04 -8.61
CA ALA A 301 10.77 15.43 -9.96
C ALA A 301 12.17 14.94 -10.38
N HIS A 302 12.94 14.41 -9.43
CA HIS A 302 14.32 13.95 -9.62
C HIS A 302 14.55 12.66 -8.83
N ASP A 303 15.67 12.00 -9.10
CA ASP A 303 16.10 10.84 -8.32
C ASP A 303 16.17 11.17 -6.83
N VAL A 304 15.78 10.18 -6.00
CA VAL A 304 15.85 10.24 -4.54
C VAL A 304 16.84 9.18 -4.08
N GLU A 305 17.75 9.56 -3.19
CA GLU A 305 18.79 8.65 -2.69
C GLU A 305 18.24 7.61 -1.72
N ASP A 306 18.97 6.51 -1.55
CA ASP A 306 18.62 5.46 -0.60
C ASP A 306 18.50 6.02 0.84
N GLY A 307 17.45 5.64 1.55
CA GLY A 307 17.16 6.05 2.93
C GLY A 307 16.75 7.51 3.09
N GLN A 308 16.76 8.30 2.01
CA GLN A 308 16.46 9.72 2.07
C GLN A 308 15.00 9.96 2.44
N ILE A 309 14.76 10.97 3.28
CA ILE A 309 13.41 11.45 3.60
C ILE A 309 13.21 12.77 2.87
N VAL A 310 12.26 12.81 1.95
CA VAL A 310 11.94 13.99 1.14
C VAL A 310 10.49 14.40 1.36
N SER A 311 10.20 15.69 1.25
CA SER A 311 8.86 16.26 1.41
C SER A 311 8.76 17.59 0.68
N GLY A 312 7.58 17.95 0.18
CA GLY A 312 7.32 19.26 -0.42
C GLY A 312 5.97 19.34 -1.10
N SER A 313 5.19 20.38 -0.80
CA SER A 313 3.74 20.53 -1.04
C SER A 313 2.82 19.88 0.00
N PRO A 314 2.83 20.35 1.26
CA PRO A 314 1.62 20.34 2.08
C PRO A 314 0.94 21.72 2.09
N ALA A 315 -0.33 21.74 2.48
CA ALA A 315 -1.09 22.98 2.68
C ALA A 315 -0.41 23.89 3.71
N ILE A 316 -0.12 25.13 3.29
CA ILE A 316 0.33 26.21 4.16
C ILE A 316 -0.82 27.21 4.38
N PRO A 317 -0.92 27.89 5.54
CA PRO A 317 -1.97 28.87 5.79
C PRO A 317 -2.08 29.87 4.64
N HIS A 318 -3.30 30.14 4.16
CA HIS A 318 -3.53 30.84 2.89
C HIS A 318 -2.78 32.19 2.76
N ARG A 319 -2.67 32.96 3.86
CA ARG A 319 -1.91 34.22 3.88
C ARG A 319 -0.40 34.02 3.76
N GLU A 320 0.14 32.96 4.36
CA GLU A 320 1.56 32.60 4.24
C GLU A 320 1.86 32.07 2.84
N TRP A 321 0.94 31.31 2.25
CA TRP A 321 1.02 30.89 0.85
C TRP A 321 1.12 32.08 -0.10
N LEU A 322 0.18 33.01 -0.04
CA LEU A 322 0.19 34.20 -0.92
C LEU A 322 1.50 34.99 -0.80
N ARG A 323 2.02 35.15 0.43
CA ARG A 323 3.28 35.84 0.67
C ARG A 323 4.48 35.08 0.12
N ALA A 324 4.58 33.78 0.39
CA ALA A 324 5.67 32.93 -0.08
C ALA A 324 5.68 32.83 -1.60
N SER A 325 4.52 32.66 -2.24
CA SER A 325 4.37 32.61 -3.70
C SER A 325 4.72 33.95 -4.36
N ALA A 326 4.30 35.08 -3.77
CA ALA A 326 4.71 36.40 -4.27
C ALA A 326 6.23 36.62 -4.15
N ALA A 327 6.84 36.21 -3.03
CA ALA A 327 8.28 36.29 -2.83
C ALA A 327 9.07 35.36 -3.77
N ALA A 328 8.53 34.17 -4.08
CA ALA A 328 9.14 33.23 -5.02
C ALA A 328 9.27 33.83 -6.43
N GLY A 329 8.29 34.62 -6.88
CA GLY A 329 8.37 35.34 -8.15
C GLY A 329 9.49 36.39 -8.21
N GLN A 330 9.90 36.93 -7.06
CA GLN A 330 10.98 37.91 -6.93
C GLN A 330 12.36 37.26 -6.71
N LEU A 331 12.42 35.93 -6.54
CA LEU A 331 13.64 35.21 -6.17
C LEU A 331 14.75 35.38 -7.22
N GLY A 332 14.38 35.45 -8.50
CA GLY A 332 15.33 35.69 -9.59
C GLY A 332 16.04 37.05 -9.48
N ASP A 333 15.30 38.10 -9.12
CA ASP A 333 15.86 39.45 -8.96
C ASP A 333 16.64 39.59 -7.65
N LEU A 334 16.16 38.97 -6.57
CA LEU A 334 16.91 38.87 -5.32
C LEU A 334 18.25 38.15 -5.51
N LEU A 335 18.30 37.06 -6.29
CA LEU A 335 19.55 36.38 -6.61
C LEU A 335 20.54 37.27 -7.39
N LYS A 336 20.04 38.09 -8.33
CA LYS A 336 20.87 39.07 -9.05
C LYS A 336 21.41 40.12 -8.09
N GLU A 337 20.57 40.64 -7.21
CA GLU A 337 20.93 41.66 -6.23
C GLU A 337 21.97 41.12 -5.23
N VAL A 338 21.76 39.92 -4.68
CA VAL A 338 22.74 39.27 -3.78
C VAL A 338 24.09 39.06 -4.47
N ARG A 339 24.11 38.67 -5.75
CA ARG A 339 25.37 38.55 -6.53
C ARG A 339 26.03 39.91 -6.77
N ALA A 340 25.25 40.98 -6.95
CA ALA A 340 25.78 42.33 -7.08
C ALA A 340 26.36 42.84 -5.75
N LEU A 341 25.65 42.61 -4.64
CA LEU A 341 26.10 42.96 -3.30
C LEU A 341 27.37 42.21 -2.91
N ARG A 342 27.47 40.89 -3.17
CA ARG A 342 28.70 40.11 -2.94
C ARG A 342 29.90 40.71 -3.67
N ARG A 343 29.76 41.00 -4.97
CA ARG A 343 30.84 41.64 -5.77
C ARG A 343 31.29 42.97 -5.18
N ARG A 344 30.36 43.75 -4.64
CA ARG A 344 30.64 45.05 -4.03
C ARG A 344 31.35 44.91 -2.68
N VAL A 345 30.99 43.91 -1.88
CA VAL A 345 31.70 43.57 -0.64
C VAL A 345 33.13 43.12 -0.95
N ASP A 346 33.31 42.21 -1.91
CA ASP A 346 34.64 41.71 -2.30
C ASP A 346 35.59 42.84 -2.77
N MET A 347 35.06 43.86 -3.45
CA MET A 347 35.84 45.05 -3.84
C MET A 347 36.25 45.88 -2.62
N LEU A 348 35.32 46.15 -1.70
CA LEU A 348 35.59 46.94 -0.49
C LEU A 348 36.58 46.24 0.45
N GLU A 349 36.55 44.91 0.53
CA GLU A 349 37.50 44.13 1.32
C GLU A 349 38.91 44.18 0.73
N LYS A 350 39.04 44.15 -0.61
CA LYS A 350 40.33 44.33 -1.30
C LYS A 350 40.90 45.74 -1.10
N GLU A 351 40.05 46.75 -1.06
CA GLU A 351 40.47 48.15 -0.81
C GLU A 351 40.91 48.40 0.64
N LYS A 352 40.46 47.59 1.60
CA LYS A 352 40.86 47.68 3.01
C LYS A 352 41.99 46.74 3.41
N GLY A 353 42.28 45.72 2.60
CA GLY A 353 43.32 44.72 2.84
C GLY A 353 44.65 44.98 2.14
N GLY A 354 44.79 46.12 1.45
CA GLY A 354 46.07 46.64 0.91
C GLY A 354 46.45 47.94 1.59
#